data_AF-A0A831L9B0-F1
#
_entry.id   AF-A0A831L9B0-F1
#
_cell.length_a   1.000
_cell.length_b   1.000
_cell.length_c   1.000
_cell.angle_alpha   90.00
_cell.angle_beta   90.00
_cell.angle_gamma   90.00
#
_symmetry.space_group_name_H-M   'P 1'
#
loop_
_entity.id
_entity.type
_entity.pdbx_description
1 polymer ?
#
loop_
_entity_poly.entity_id
_entity_poly.type
_entity_poly.pdbx_seq_one_letter_code
_entity_poly.pdbx_strand_id
1 'polypeptide(L)'
;MAKNKVPKVSVPVMRRLPVYHHFLTGLAEKGIERVSSTTVAHQFGYDPIKVRKDLALTGAVGRPRVGFVTRDLLKHIEAFLGWSQSQEAVLAGCGALGSALLGYEGFSQCGWEILVAFDKNPDRVGSRIHGKPVMPLESLSEVCRRMKVQVGIITAPAKSAQKIADMMVDAGLRGIWNFAPTSVQVPEGVILQQENLLASLTILGLKLKFMKSEQKPGLVIDE
;
A
#
# COMPACT_ATOMS: atom_id res chain seq x y z
N MET A 1 -12.56 32.26 -4.07
CA MET A 1 -11.74 31.10 -4.49
C MET A 1 -11.73 30.09 -3.35
N ALA A 2 -12.44 28.97 -3.50
CA ALA A 2 -12.57 27.98 -2.45
C ALA A 2 -11.22 27.27 -2.25
N LYS A 3 -10.64 27.41 -1.06
CA LYS A 3 -9.49 26.60 -0.63
C LYS A 3 -9.93 25.13 -0.68
N ASN A 4 -9.43 24.35 -1.62
CA ASN A 4 -9.55 22.89 -1.61
C ASN A 4 -8.93 22.37 -0.31
N LYS A 5 -9.73 22.22 0.74
CA LYS A 5 -9.37 21.45 1.93
C LYS A 5 -9.27 20.02 1.47
N VAL A 6 -8.05 19.50 1.31
CA VAL A 6 -7.83 18.05 1.29
C VAL A 6 -8.53 17.50 2.53
N PRO A 7 -9.53 16.62 2.41
CA PRO A 7 -10.22 16.11 3.57
C PRO A 7 -9.19 15.43 4.47
N LYS A 8 -9.16 15.78 5.77
CA LYS A 8 -8.34 15.08 6.76
C LYS A 8 -8.93 13.68 6.97
N VAL A 9 -8.65 12.77 6.04
CA VAL A 9 -9.03 11.36 6.13
C VAL A 9 -8.06 10.68 7.08
N SER A 10 -8.56 9.91 8.04
CA SER A 10 -7.70 9.23 8.98
C SER A 10 -7.01 8.01 8.32
N VAL A 11 -5.76 7.74 8.71
CA VAL A 11 -4.98 6.59 8.23
C VAL A 11 -5.73 5.26 8.34
N PRO A 12 -6.50 4.97 9.41
CA PRO A 12 -7.30 3.76 9.47
C PRO A 12 -8.32 3.61 8.34
N VAL A 13 -8.96 4.70 7.89
CA VAL A 13 -9.90 4.67 6.76
C VAL A 13 -9.13 4.36 5.48
N MET A 14 -8.01 5.06 5.24
CA MET A 14 -7.16 4.84 4.06
C MET A 14 -6.64 3.40 3.97
N ARG A 15 -6.40 2.74 5.11
CA ARG A 15 -6.01 1.32 5.15
C ARG A 15 -7.17 0.35 4.90
N ARG A 16 -8.42 0.71 5.23
CA ARG A 16 -9.58 -0.17 5.06
C ARG A 16 -10.18 -0.13 3.65
N LEU A 17 -10.13 1.02 2.97
CA LEU A 17 -10.72 1.17 1.64
C LEU A 17 -10.16 0.20 0.57
N PRO A 18 -8.83 -0.03 0.48
CA PRO A 18 -8.28 -1.06 -0.42
C PRO A 18 -8.78 -2.47 -0.10
N VAL A 19 -8.95 -2.77 1.20
CA VAL A 19 -9.46 -4.07 1.66
C VAL A 19 -10.94 -4.24 1.27
N TYR A 20 -11.74 -3.17 1.37
CA TYR A 20 -13.12 -3.18 0.88
C TYR A 20 -13.16 -3.38 -0.63
N HIS A 21 -12.32 -2.66 -1.38
CA HIS A 21 -12.22 -2.80 -2.84
C HIS A 21 -11.95 -4.24 -3.25
N HIS A 22 -10.95 -4.90 -2.66
CA HIS A 22 -10.62 -6.30 -2.98
C HIS A 22 -11.82 -7.24 -2.80
N PHE A 23 -12.53 -7.13 -1.67
CA PHE A 23 -13.74 -7.93 -1.41
C PHE A 23 -14.87 -7.61 -2.40
N LEU A 24 -15.10 -6.34 -2.70
CA LEU A 24 -16.13 -5.88 -3.63
C LEU A 24 -15.85 -6.33 -5.06
N THR A 25 -14.57 -6.38 -5.47
CA THR A 25 -14.13 -6.91 -6.75
C THR A 25 -14.53 -8.38 -6.88
N GLY A 26 -14.22 -9.20 -5.86
CA GLY A 26 -14.64 -10.61 -5.85
C GLY A 26 -16.16 -10.81 -5.85
N LEU A 27 -16.94 -9.89 -5.26
CA LEU A 27 -18.40 -9.91 -5.36
C LEU A 27 -18.87 -9.57 -6.79
N ALA A 28 -18.27 -8.56 -7.41
CA ALA A 28 -18.61 -8.15 -8.77
C ALA A 28 -18.30 -9.24 -9.81
N GLU A 29 -17.18 -9.96 -9.64
CA GLU A 29 -16.81 -11.12 -10.47
C GLU A 29 -17.81 -12.27 -10.35
N LYS A 30 -18.41 -12.44 -9.16
CA LYS A 30 -19.48 -13.42 -8.91
C LYS A 30 -20.87 -12.94 -9.37
N GLY A 31 -20.96 -11.77 -10.02
CA GLY A 31 -22.22 -11.20 -10.50
C GLY A 31 -23.10 -10.59 -9.42
N ILE A 32 -22.59 -10.34 -8.21
CA ILE A 32 -23.36 -9.72 -7.13
C ILE A 32 -23.51 -8.22 -7.40
N GLU A 33 -24.70 -7.81 -7.85
CA GLU A 33 -24.97 -6.44 -8.27
C GLU A 33 -25.09 -5.43 -7.12
N ARG A 34 -25.45 -5.90 -5.92
CA ARG A 34 -25.69 -5.03 -4.77
C ARG A 34 -25.09 -5.57 -3.48
N VAL A 35 -24.62 -4.64 -2.66
CA VAL A 35 -23.98 -4.92 -1.37
C VAL A 35 -24.35 -3.86 -0.35
N SER A 36 -24.57 -4.27 0.89
CA SER A 36 -24.84 -3.34 1.99
C SER A 36 -23.59 -3.06 2.81
N SER A 37 -23.57 -1.93 3.54
CA SER A 37 -22.50 -1.64 4.50
C SER A 37 -22.43 -2.69 5.62
N THR A 38 -23.56 -3.34 5.96
CA THR A 38 -23.60 -4.40 6.98
C THR A 38 -22.93 -5.67 6.48
N THR A 39 -23.10 -6.04 5.20
CA THR A 39 -22.40 -7.17 4.59
C THR A 39 -20.89 -6.96 4.58
N VAL A 40 -20.43 -5.78 4.16
CA VAL A 40 -18.99 -5.43 4.18
C VAL A 40 -18.46 -5.44 5.62
N ALA A 41 -19.22 -4.91 6.58
CA ALA A 41 -18.83 -4.89 7.98
C ALA A 41 -18.70 -6.30 8.57
N HIS A 42 -19.66 -7.19 8.30
CA HIS A 42 -19.64 -8.57 8.76
C HIS A 42 -18.42 -9.34 8.22
N GLN A 43 -18.07 -9.16 6.93
CA GLN A 43 -16.92 -9.82 6.31
C GLN A 43 -15.60 -9.56 7.06
N PHE A 44 -15.43 -8.37 7.63
CA PHE A 44 -14.18 -7.95 8.28
C PHE A 44 -14.30 -7.78 9.80
N GLY A 45 -15.44 -8.14 10.40
CA GLY A 45 -15.67 -7.96 11.84
C GLY A 45 -15.67 -6.49 12.27
N TYR A 46 -16.11 -5.58 11.40
CA TYR A 46 -16.18 -4.14 11.69
C TYR A 46 -17.58 -3.73 12.16
N ASP A 47 -17.65 -2.57 12.81
CA ASP A 47 -18.91 -1.90 13.12
C ASP A 47 -19.56 -1.37 11.81
N PRO A 48 -20.83 -1.70 11.52
CA PRO A 48 -21.51 -1.25 10.31
C PRO A 48 -21.62 0.27 10.16
N ILE A 49 -21.69 1.02 11.26
CA ILE A 49 -21.69 2.49 11.27
C ILE A 49 -20.34 3.01 10.81
N LYS A 50 -19.24 2.39 11.24
CA LYS A 50 -17.88 2.76 10.79
C LYS A 50 -17.73 2.53 9.29
N VAL A 51 -18.09 1.35 8.79
CA VAL A 51 -18.02 1.04 7.35
C VAL A 51 -18.86 2.02 6.54
N ARG A 52 -20.09 2.32 6.98
CA ARG A 52 -20.94 3.29 6.28
C ARG A 52 -20.28 4.68 6.20
N LYS A 53 -19.67 5.15 7.29
CA LYS A 53 -18.94 6.43 7.31
C LYS A 53 -17.75 6.41 6.37
N ASP A 54 -16.98 5.32 6.33
CA ASP A 54 -15.85 5.17 5.43
C ASP A 54 -16.29 5.25 3.96
N LEU A 55 -17.31 4.48 3.58
CA LEU A 55 -17.83 4.48 2.20
C LEU A 55 -18.41 5.85 1.81
N ALA A 56 -19.05 6.56 2.74
CA ALA A 56 -19.57 7.91 2.47
C ALA A 56 -18.47 8.92 2.11
N LEU A 57 -17.24 8.76 2.62
CA LEU A 57 -16.10 9.63 2.27
C LEU A 57 -15.71 9.53 0.79
N THR A 58 -16.03 8.40 0.13
CA THR A 58 -15.74 8.19 -1.29
C THR A 58 -16.76 8.88 -2.21
N GLY A 59 -17.79 9.51 -1.64
CA GLY A 59 -18.91 10.09 -2.38
C GLY A 59 -19.93 9.05 -2.88
N ALA A 60 -19.73 7.77 -2.57
CA ALA A 60 -20.68 6.73 -2.94
C ALA A 60 -22.03 6.92 -2.23
N VAL A 61 -23.12 6.88 -3.00
CA VAL A 61 -24.48 7.02 -2.48
C VAL A 61 -25.18 5.67 -2.47
N GLY A 62 -25.43 5.15 -1.27
CA GLY A 62 -26.25 3.96 -1.06
C GLY A 62 -27.73 4.29 -0.88
N ARG A 63 -28.60 3.30 -1.09
CA ARG A 63 -30.05 3.42 -0.80
C ARG A 63 -30.40 2.71 0.52
N PRO A 64 -31.21 3.32 1.41
CA PRO A 64 -31.67 2.67 2.64
C PRO A 64 -32.29 1.30 2.37
N ARG A 65 -32.01 0.30 3.21
CA ARG A 65 -32.46 -1.11 3.10
C ARG A 65 -32.01 -1.88 1.85
N VAL A 66 -31.38 -1.21 0.89
CA VAL A 66 -31.00 -1.76 -0.41
C VAL A 66 -29.48 -1.87 -0.56
N GLY A 67 -28.72 -0.90 -0.04
CA GLY A 67 -27.27 -0.86 -0.17
C GLY A 67 -26.80 -0.11 -1.41
N PHE A 68 -25.61 -0.45 -1.87
CA PHE A 68 -24.89 0.17 -2.99
C PHE A 68 -24.93 -0.74 -4.20
N VAL A 69 -24.91 -0.15 -5.40
CA VAL A 69 -24.57 -0.90 -6.62
C VAL A 69 -23.08 -1.22 -6.54
N THR A 70 -22.71 -2.51 -6.56
CA THR A 70 -21.35 -2.97 -6.29
C THR A 70 -20.33 -2.32 -7.23
N ARG A 71 -20.64 -2.27 -8.54
CA ARG A 71 -19.74 -1.68 -9.55
C ARG A 71 -19.58 -0.18 -9.41
N ASP A 72 -20.64 0.53 -9.02
CA ASP A 72 -20.54 1.98 -8.78
C ASP A 72 -19.73 2.27 -7.52
N LEU A 73 -19.94 1.48 -6.46
CA LEU A 73 -19.15 1.58 -5.24
C LEU A 73 -17.65 1.36 -5.49
N LEU A 74 -17.29 0.37 -6.32
CA LEU A 74 -15.90 0.14 -6.74
C LEU A 74 -15.30 1.39 -7.39
N LYS A 75 -15.99 1.98 -8.37
CA LYS A 75 -15.53 3.21 -9.05
C LYS A 75 -15.32 4.38 -8.09
N HIS A 76 -16.23 4.56 -7.13
CA HIS A 76 -16.09 5.60 -6.11
C HIS A 76 -14.86 5.37 -5.21
N ILE A 77 -14.62 4.12 -4.80
CA ILE A 77 -13.43 3.78 -4.00
C ILE A 77 -12.15 3.99 -4.82
N GLU A 78 -12.10 3.55 -6.07
CA GLU A 78 -10.95 3.73 -6.97
C GLU A 78 -10.64 5.21 -7.23
N ALA A 79 -11.67 6.02 -7.48
CA ALA A 79 -11.53 7.46 -7.64
C ALA A 79 -10.97 8.13 -6.38
N PHE A 80 -11.46 7.72 -5.20
CA PHE A 80 -10.97 8.23 -3.92
C PHE A 80 -9.52 7.82 -3.62
N LEU A 81 -9.15 6.58 -3.94
CA LEU A 81 -7.80 6.05 -3.73
C LEU A 81 -6.79 6.55 -4.78
N GLY A 82 -7.25 7.22 -5.84
CA GLY A 82 -6.40 7.68 -6.93
C GLY A 82 -5.98 6.59 -7.92
N TRP A 83 -6.58 5.40 -7.86
CA TRP A 83 -6.23 4.25 -8.72
C TRP A 83 -6.67 4.42 -10.18
N SER A 84 -7.44 5.46 -10.48
CA SER A 84 -7.78 5.86 -11.85
C SER A 84 -6.66 6.62 -12.56
N GLN A 85 -5.62 7.06 -11.84
CA GLN A 85 -4.48 7.76 -12.39
C GLN A 85 -3.26 6.83 -12.37
N SER A 86 -2.51 6.79 -13.48
CA SER A 86 -1.22 6.11 -13.48
C SER A 86 -0.25 6.89 -12.60
N GLN A 87 0.42 6.18 -11.70
CA GLN A 87 1.44 6.66 -10.79
C GLN A 87 2.71 5.86 -11.03
N GLU A 88 3.82 6.57 -11.08
CA GLU A 88 5.12 5.98 -11.42
C GLU A 88 5.98 5.87 -10.17
N ALA A 89 6.72 4.77 -10.08
CA ALA A 89 7.70 4.54 -9.05
C ALA A 89 9.02 3.99 -9.63
N VAL A 90 10.09 4.15 -8.85
CA VAL A 90 11.36 3.44 -9.07
C VAL A 90 11.67 2.54 -7.89
N LEU A 91 12.51 1.53 -8.09
CA LEU A 91 12.91 0.61 -7.03
C LEU A 91 14.42 0.54 -6.87
N ALA A 92 14.93 0.54 -5.65
CA ALA A 92 16.36 0.39 -5.35
C ALA A 92 16.59 -0.85 -4.46
N GLY A 93 17.38 -1.79 -4.99
CA GLY A 93 17.71 -3.07 -4.38
C GLY A 93 16.95 -4.23 -5.03
N CYS A 94 17.51 -4.84 -6.07
CA CYS A 94 16.90 -5.90 -6.87
C CYS A 94 17.18 -7.31 -6.30
N GLY A 95 17.19 -7.43 -4.96
CA GLY A 95 17.25 -8.73 -4.27
C GLY A 95 15.96 -9.52 -4.41
N ALA A 96 15.82 -10.62 -3.68
CA ALA A 96 14.62 -11.47 -3.75
C ALA A 96 13.32 -10.68 -3.56
N LEU A 97 13.27 -9.79 -2.55
CA LEU A 97 12.10 -8.94 -2.31
C LEU A 97 11.89 -7.91 -3.42
N GLY A 98 12.95 -7.23 -3.85
CA GLY A 98 12.85 -6.25 -4.94
C GLY A 98 12.34 -6.86 -6.24
N SER A 99 12.88 -8.02 -6.62
CA SER A 99 12.41 -8.78 -7.78
C SER A 99 10.95 -9.21 -7.66
N ALA A 100 10.52 -9.67 -6.48
CA ALA A 100 9.13 -10.02 -6.24
C ALA A 100 8.19 -8.81 -6.39
N LEU A 101 8.58 -7.63 -5.89
CA LEU A 101 7.81 -6.40 -6.06
C LEU A 101 7.74 -5.95 -7.53
N LEU A 102 8.84 -6.09 -8.29
CA LEU A 102 8.87 -5.78 -9.73
C LEU A 102 7.92 -6.66 -10.54
N GLY A 103 7.68 -7.89 -10.11
CA GLY A 103 6.77 -8.83 -10.76
C GLY A 103 5.32 -8.80 -10.25
N TYR A 104 5.00 -7.95 -9.27
CA TYR A 104 3.67 -7.95 -8.66
C TYR A 104 2.64 -7.16 -9.49
N GLU A 105 1.80 -7.89 -10.25
CA GLU A 105 0.77 -7.31 -11.11
C GLU A 105 -0.32 -6.53 -10.35
N GLY A 106 -0.48 -6.76 -9.03
CA GLY A 106 -1.45 -6.00 -8.22
C GLY A 106 -1.16 -4.49 -8.18
N PHE A 107 0.09 -4.07 -8.44
CA PHE A 107 0.41 -2.64 -8.54
C PHE A 107 -0.23 -2.00 -9.76
N SER A 108 -0.12 -2.59 -10.95
CA SER A 108 -0.69 -2.03 -12.18
C SER A 108 -2.22 -1.99 -12.13
N GLN A 109 -2.84 -2.98 -11.47
CA GLN A 109 -4.28 -2.98 -11.18
C GLN A 109 -4.73 -1.81 -10.28
N CYS A 110 -3.83 -1.28 -9.46
CA CYS A 110 -4.06 -0.12 -8.59
C CYS A 110 -3.52 1.19 -9.18
N GLY A 111 -3.19 1.22 -10.47
CA GLY A 111 -2.66 2.40 -11.15
C GLY A 111 -1.17 2.66 -10.90
N TRP A 112 -0.42 1.72 -10.34
CA TRP A 112 1.02 1.89 -10.07
C TRP A 112 1.90 1.15 -11.07
N GLU A 113 2.93 1.82 -11.57
CA GLU A 113 3.96 1.22 -12.40
C GLU A 113 5.37 1.47 -11.86
N ILE A 114 6.12 0.39 -11.62
CA ILE A 114 7.55 0.49 -11.34
C ILE A 114 8.27 0.51 -12.70
N LEU A 115 8.85 1.67 -13.05
CA LEU A 115 9.40 1.91 -14.38
C LEU A 115 10.81 1.34 -14.57
N VAL A 116 11.65 1.52 -13.55
CA VAL A 116 13.06 1.15 -13.56
C VAL A 116 13.49 0.74 -12.16
N ALA A 117 14.43 -0.20 -12.10
CA ALA A 117 15.05 -0.64 -10.87
C ALA A 117 16.54 -0.32 -10.85
N PHE A 118 17.11 -0.19 -9.65
CA PHE A 118 18.51 0.13 -9.42
C PHE A 118 19.16 -0.93 -8.52
N ASP A 119 20.38 -1.33 -8.84
CA ASP A 119 21.19 -2.21 -7.98
C ASP A 119 22.68 -1.84 -8.11
N LYS A 120 23.47 -2.22 -7.10
CA LYS A 120 24.93 -2.09 -7.12
C LYS A 120 25.63 -3.37 -7.58
N ASN A 121 24.92 -4.50 -7.60
CA ASN A 121 25.47 -5.78 -8.00
C ASN A 121 25.68 -5.80 -9.52
N PRO A 122 26.93 -5.88 -10.02
CA PRO A 122 27.22 -5.88 -11.45
C PRO A 122 26.54 -7.03 -12.20
N ASP A 123 26.28 -8.16 -11.54
CA ASP A 123 25.61 -9.31 -12.16
C ASP A 123 24.14 -9.04 -12.51
N ARG A 124 23.53 -8.03 -11.87
CA ARG A 124 22.13 -7.62 -12.11
C ARG A 124 22.03 -6.37 -12.97
N VAL A 125 23.00 -5.48 -12.88
CA VAL A 125 23.01 -4.23 -13.66
C VAL A 125 23.04 -4.56 -15.15
N GLY A 126 22.20 -3.89 -15.94
CA GLY A 126 22.03 -4.14 -17.36
C GLY A 126 21.03 -5.26 -17.70
N SER A 127 20.57 -6.03 -16.70
CA SER A 127 19.53 -7.05 -16.90
C SER A 127 18.12 -6.43 -16.93
N ARG A 128 17.11 -7.28 -17.20
CA ARG A 128 15.70 -6.94 -17.02
C ARG A 128 15.06 -7.94 -16.07
N ILE A 129 14.31 -7.46 -15.08
CA ILE A 129 13.57 -8.28 -14.13
C ILE A 129 12.09 -7.99 -14.34
N HIS A 130 11.29 -9.03 -14.66
CA HIS A 130 9.88 -8.88 -15.03
C HIS A 130 9.64 -7.79 -16.11
N GLY A 131 10.57 -7.69 -17.07
CA GLY A 131 10.52 -6.69 -18.14
C GLY A 131 10.91 -5.27 -17.72
N LYS A 132 11.31 -5.03 -16.47
CA LYS A 132 11.79 -3.72 -16.00
C LYS A 132 13.32 -3.66 -16.06
N PRO A 133 13.92 -2.61 -16.65
CA PRO A 133 15.37 -2.48 -16.73
C PRO A 133 15.99 -2.28 -15.35
N VAL A 134 17.17 -2.88 -15.14
CA VAL A 134 17.99 -2.70 -13.94
C VAL A 134 19.19 -1.84 -14.29
N MET A 135 19.30 -0.66 -13.68
CA MET A 135 20.36 0.31 -13.90
C MET A 135 21.36 0.35 -12.72
N PRO A 136 22.59 0.85 -12.93
CA PRO A 136 23.54 1.07 -11.85
C PRO A 136 22.96 2.05 -10.82
N LEU A 137 23.12 1.76 -9.53
CA LEU A 137 22.63 2.62 -8.45
C LEU A 137 23.14 4.06 -8.55
N GLU A 138 24.35 4.25 -9.07
CA GLU A 138 25.00 5.55 -9.26
C GLU A 138 24.21 6.46 -10.22
N SER A 139 23.44 5.87 -11.15
CA SER A 139 22.60 6.62 -12.10
C SER A 139 21.24 7.05 -11.53
N LEU A 140 20.87 6.61 -10.31
CA LEU A 140 19.55 6.81 -9.72
C LEU A 140 19.12 8.27 -9.76
N SER A 141 19.94 9.19 -9.26
CA SER A 141 19.51 10.59 -9.13
C SER A 141 19.31 11.27 -10.48
N GLU A 142 20.13 10.95 -11.49
CA GLU A 142 19.99 11.47 -12.84
C GLU A 142 18.70 10.96 -13.49
N VAL A 143 18.49 9.63 -13.44
CA VAL A 143 17.34 8.96 -14.06
C VAL A 143 16.03 9.44 -13.44
N CYS A 144 15.96 9.50 -12.11
CA CYS A 144 14.80 9.98 -11.37
C CYS A 144 14.44 11.43 -11.72
N ARG A 145 15.43 12.35 -11.80
CA ARG A 145 15.19 13.74 -12.20
C ARG A 145 14.66 13.85 -13.62
N ARG A 146 15.23 13.08 -14.56
CA ARG A 146 14.81 13.06 -15.97
C ARG A 146 13.38 12.57 -16.13
N MET A 147 13.04 11.49 -15.42
CA MET A 147 11.71 10.88 -15.47
C MET A 147 10.66 11.62 -14.63
N LYS A 148 11.08 12.53 -13.74
CA LYS A 148 10.21 13.28 -12.82
C LYS A 148 9.37 12.40 -11.89
N VAL A 149 9.87 11.19 -11.61
CA VAL A 149 9.20 10.22 -10.72
C VAL A 149 9.10 10.79 -9.31
N GLN A 150 7.93 10.62 -8.68
CA GLN A 150 7.66 11.15 -7.35
C GLN A 150 7.91 10.14 -6.23
N VAL A 151 7.92 8.83 -6.53
CA VAL A 151 7.96 7.75 -5.55
C VAL A 151 9.13 6.80 -5.76
N GLY A 152 9.83 6.47 -4.68
CA GLY A 152 10.91 5.47 -4.67
C GLY A 152 10.62 4.35 -3.67
N ILE A 153 10.98 3.13 -4.04
CA ILE A 153 10.83 1.93 -3.21
C ILE A 153 12.22 1.45 -2.82
N ILE A 154 12.46 1.22 -1.52
CA ILE A 154 13.75 0.74 -1.01
C ILE A 154 13.59 -0.69 -0.53
N THR A 155 14.25 -1.62 -1.20
CA THR A 155 14.33 -3.06 -0.85
C THR A 155 15.77 -3.51 -0.63
N ALA A 156 16.65 -2.57 -0.26
CA ALA A 156 18.06 -2.79 -0.01
C ALA A 156 18.36 -3.22 1.45
N PRO A 157 19.55 -3.78 1.72
CA PRO A 157 19.99 -4.05 3.09
C PRO A 157 20.07 -2.77 3.94
N ALA A 158 19.88 -2.90 5.26
CA ALA A 158 19.88 -1.78 6.21
C ALA A 158 21.07 -0.82 6.05
N LYS A 159 22.28 -1.36 5.84
CA LYS A 159 23.52 -0.57 5.70
C LYS A 159 23.51 0.40 4.52
N SER A 160 22.66 0.17 3.51
CA SER A 160 22.58 1.02 2.31
C SER A 160 21.29 1.84 2.25
N ALA A 161 20.31 1.58 3.12
CA ALA A 161 18.98 2.17 3.02
C ALA A 161 18.99 3.71 3.17
N GLN A 162 19.71 4.26 4.15
CA GLN A 162 19.78 5.71 4.35
C GLN A 162 20.38 6.42 3.14
N LYS A 163 21.54 5.95 2.65
CA LYS A 163 22.19 6.54 1.46
C LYS A 163 21.27 6.53 0.23
N ILE A 164 20.52 5.46 0.03
CA ILE A 164 19.55 5.37 -1.08
C ILE A 164 18.41 6.37 -0.88
N ALA A 165 17.89 6.52 0.34
CA ALA A 165 16.86 7.50 0.66
C ALA A 165 17.34 8.93 0.37
N ASP A 166 18.56 9.27 0.81
CA ASP A 166 19.18 10.58 0.53
C ASP A 166 19.27 10.84 -0.98
N MET A 167 19.75 9.85 -1.75
CA MET A 167 19.83 9.95 -3.21
C MET A 167 18.47 10.14 -3.89
N MET A 168 17.41 9.49 -3.38
CA MET A 168 16.04 9.66 -3.85
C MET A 168 15.51 11.06 -3.55
N VAL A 169 15.74 11.56 -2.33
CA VAL A 169 15.34 12.91 -1.90
C VAL A 169 16.06 13.97 -2.75
N ASP A 170 17.37 13.85 -2.94
CA ASP A 170 18.19 14.75 -3.76
C ASP A 170 17.77 14.72 -5.25
N ALA A 171 17.14 13.63 -5.68
CA ALA A 171 16.58 13.49 -7.02
C ALA A 171 15.19 14.10 -7.17
N GLY A 172 14.60 14.61 -6.08
CA GLY A 172 13.29 15.26 -6.07
C GLY A 172 12.12 14.35 -5.78
N LEU A 173 12.36 13.09 -5.35
CA LEU A 173 11.28 12.20 -4.93
C LEU A 173 10.63 12.75 -3.66
N ARG A 174 9.30 12.64 -3.60
CA ARG A 174 8.46 13.15 -2.51
C ARG A 174 7.84 12.04 -1.67
N GLY A 175 7.86 10.80 -2.17
CA GLY A 175 7.42 9.61 -1.44
C GLY A 175 8.50 8.54 -1.44
N ILE A 176 8.75 7.94 -0.27
CA ILE A 176 9.63 6.79 -0.11
C ILE A 176 8.86 5.67 0.58
N TRP A 177 8.81 4.51 -0.07
CA TRP A 177 8.25 3.28 0.50
C TRP A 177 9.40 2.34 0.89
N ASN A 178 9.69 2.24 2.18
CA ASN A 178 10.87 1.57 2.69
C ASN A 178 10.55 0.18 3.26
N PHE A 179 11.11 -0.85 2.63
CA PHE A 179 11.10 -2.25 3.09
C PHE A 179 12.41 -2.67 3.76
N ALA A 180 13.42 -1.81 3.80
CA ALA A 180 14.66 -2.15 4.49
C ALA A 180 14.37 -2.43 5.98
N PRO A 181 15.12 -3.35 6.63
CA PRO A 181 14.94 -3.70 8.04
C PRO A 181 15.54 -2.63 8.97
N THR A 182 15.36 -1.36 8.61
CA THR A 182 15.76 -0.17 9.37
C THR A 182 14.94 1.02 8.87
N SER A 183 14.61 1.95 9.76
CA SER A 183 14.00 3.21 9.35
C SER A 183 15.06 4.11 8.73
N VAL A 184 14.67 4.89 7.73
CA VAL A 184 15.48 5.97 7.17
C VAL A 184 14.97 7.31 7.70
N GLN A 185 15.83 8.33 7.65
CA GLN A 185 15.48 9.71 7.93
C GLN A 185 15.26 10.44 6.61
N VAL A 186 14.23 11.28 6.55
CA VAL A 186 13.90 12.10 5.38
C VAL A 186 13.57 13.52 5.86
N PRO A 187 13.84 14.57 5.07
CA PRO A 187 13.52 15.94 5.46
C PRO A 187 12.01 16.20 5.47
N GLU A 188 11.62 17.33 6.05
CA GLU A 188 10.24 17.80 6.03
C GLU A 188 9.73 17.94 4.57
N GLY A 189 8.49 17.53 4.34
CA GLY A 189 7.88 17.57 3.01
C GLY A 189 8.13 16.33 2.16
N VAL A 190 8.92 15.36 2.63
CA VAL A 190 9.03 14.00 2.05
C VAL A 190 8.21 13.03 2.89
N ILE A 191 7.35 12.24 2.23
CA ILE A 191 6.53 11.23 2.87
C ILE A 191 7.32 9.93 2.95
N LEU A 192 7.57 9.45 4.16
CA LEU A 192 8.14 8.12 4.39
C LEU A 192 7.04 7.16 4.85
N GLN A 193 6.83 6.09 4.08
CA GLN A 193 6.03 4.93 4.47
C GLN A 193 6.98 3.77 4.77
N GLN A 194 7.09 3.40 6.05
CA GLN A 194 7.90 2.26 6.49
C GLN A 194 7.05 0.98 6.52
N GLU A 195 7.54 -0.09 5.89
CA GLU A 195 6.99 -1.42 6.05
C GLU A 195 7.72 -2.22 7.12
N ASN A 196 6.94 -3.02 7.85
CA ASN A 196 7.46 -3.91 8.88
C ASN A 196 6.74 -5.27 8.81
N LEU A 197 7.33 -6.17 8.02
CA LEU A 197 6.83 -7.53 7.86
C LEU A 197 6.89 -8.32 9.18
N LEU A 198 7.91 -8.06 10.01
CA LEU A 198 8.05 -8.72 11.32
C LEU A 198 6.90 -8.35 12.25
N ALA A 199 6.54 -7.06 12.33
CA ALA A 199 5.41 -6.62 13.16
C ALA A 199 4.12 -7.34 12.77
N SER A 200 3.86 -7.50 11.46
CA SER A 200 2.68 -8.20 10.96
C SER A 200 2.69 -9.69 11.38
N LEU A 201 3.84 -10.36 11.24
CA LEU A 201 3.99 -11.76 11.66
C LEU A 201 3.88 -11.93 13.18
N THR A 202 4.44 -11.00 13.97
CA THR A 202 4.34 -10.99 15.43
C THR A 202 2.90 -10.89 15.89
N ILE A 203 2.07 -10.04 15.26
CA ILE A 203 0.64 -9.95 15.57
C ILE A 203 -0.05 -11.29 15.36
N LEU A 204 0.24 -11.99 14.24
CA LEU A 204 -0.31 -13.32 13.99
C LEU A 204 0.12 -14.32 15.09
N GLY A 205 1.40 -14.33 15.44
CA GLY A 205 1.93 -15.19 16.50
C GLY A 205 1.26 -14.94 17.86
N LEU A 206 1.01 -13.68 18.22
CA LEU A 206 0.31 -13.32 19.45
C LEU A 206 -1.16 -13.78 19.43
N LYS A 207 -1.87 -13.59 18.30
CA LYS A 207 -3.24 -14.10 18.15
C LYS A 207 -3.31 -15.61 18.33
N LEU A 208 -2.38 -16.36 17.72
CA LEU A 208 -2.28 -17.81 17.91
C LEU A 208 -1.99 -18.20 19.36
N LYS A 209 -1.15 -17.42 20.06
CA LYS A 209 -0.85 -17.65 21.48
C LYS A 209 -2.10 -17.46 22.35
N PHE A 210 -2.86 -16.39 22.15
CA PHE A 210 -4.05 -16.11 22.95
C PHE A 210 -5.22 -17.05 22.66
N MET A 211 -5.40 -17.45 21.40
CA MET A 211 -6.39 -18.47 21.03
C MET A 211 -6.13 -19.81 21.76
N LYS A 212 -4.84 -20.17 21.96
CA LYS A 212 -4.46 -21.38 22.70
C LYS A 212 -4.62 -21.23 24.22
N SER A 213 -4.51 -20.02 24.78
CA SER A 213 -4.72 -19.80 26.21
C SER A 213 -6.20 -19.80 26.60
N GLU A 214 -7.09 -19.27 25.75
CA GLU A 214 -8.55 -19.33 25.97
C GLU A 214 -9.10 -20.75 25.88
N GLN A 215 -8.41 -21.67 25.20
CA GLN A 215 -8.73 -23.09 25.15
C GLN A 215 -8.20 -23.90 26.35
N LYS A 216 -7.45 -23.29 27.27
CA LYS A 216 -7.11 -23.89 28.57
C LYS A 216 -8.08 -23.37 29.63
N PRO A 217 -9.09 -24.15 30.06
CA PRO A 217 -9.88 -23.77 31.22
C PRO A 217 -8.95 -23.82 32.45
N GLY A 218 -8.70 -22.66 33.05
CA GLY A 218 -7.92 -22.53 34.28
C GLY A 218 -6.62 -21.76 34.12
N LEU A 219 -6.74 -20.44 34.04
CA LEU A 219 -5.85 -19.56 34.80
C LEU A 219 -6.64 -18.28 35.12
N VAL A 220 -7.25 -18.27 36.29
CA VAL A 220 -7.74 -17.04 36.93
C VAL A 220 -6.48 -16.22 37.24
N ILE A 221 -6.46 -14.96 36.81
CA ILE A 221 -5.54 -13.98 37.38
C ILE A 221 -6.48 -12.92 37.96
N ASP A 222 -6.51 -12.88 39.29
CA ASP A 222 -7.29 -11.94 40.09
C ASP A 222 -6.84 -10.48 39.86
N GLU A 223 -7.79 -9.59 40.15
CA GLU A 223 -7.95 -8.16 39.81
C GLU A 223 -6.72 -7.24 39.80
#